data_AF-A0A920TRI7-F1
#
_entry.id   AF-A0A920TRI7-F1
#
_cell.length_a   1.000
_cell.length_b   1.000
_cell.length_c   1.000
_cell.angle_alpha   90.00
_cell.angle_beta   90.00
_cell.angle_gamma   90.00
#
_symmetry.space_group_name_H-M   'P 1'
#
loop_
_entity.id
_entity.type
_entity.pdbx_description
1 polymer ?
#
loop_
_entity_poly.entity_id
_entity_poly.type
_entity_poly.pdbx_seq_one_letter_code
_entity_poly.pdbx_strand_id
1 'polypeptide(L)' 'MYIQGHDYSGKKFSTIENEKNNNPRLQVSSKEEYAEIMNNLNLANPKMMDIAVPANVKGLTLDRL' A
#
# COMPACT_ATOMS: atom_id res chain seq x y z
N MET A 1 13.80 9.84 -6.95
CA MET A 1 12.40 9.76 -7.43
C MET A 1 12.03 8.28 -7.47
N TYR A 2 10.85 7.90 -6.99
CA TYR A 2 10.37 6.51 -7.03
C TYR A 2 8.92 6.46 -7.53
N ILE A 3 8.54 5.31 -8.07
CA ILE A 3 7.23 5.02 -8.64
C ILE A 3 6.45 4.11 -7.70
N GLN A 4 5.18 4.46 -7.46
CA GLN A 4 4.27 3.66 -6.63
C GLN A 4 3.59 2.61 -7.53
N GLY A 5 3.41 1.39 -7.02
CA GLY A 5 2.70 0.34 -7.78
C GLY A 5 1.23 0.68 -8.02
N HIS A 6 0.62 1.43 -7.10
CA HIS A 6 -0.76 1.90 -7.20
C HIS A 6 -0.85 3.34 -6.69
N ASP A 7 -1.75 4.11 -7.28
CA ASP A 7 -2.13 5.41 -6.79
C ASP A 7 -3.62 5.66 -7.09
N TYR A 8 -4.34 6.14 -6.08
CA TYR A 8 -5.79 6.40 -6.16
C TYR A 8 -6.11 7.90 -6.23
N SER A 9 -5.10 8.77 -6.24
CA SER A 9 -5.21 10.23 -6.15
C SER A 9 -4.60 10.98 -7.35
N GLY A 10 -4.19 10.26 -8.40
CA GLY A 10 -3.60 10.78 -9.63
C GLY A 10 -2.08 11.06 -9.60
N LYS A 11 -1.35 10.71 -8.54
CA LYS A 11 0.10 10.93 -8.43
C LYS A 11 0.88 9.80 -9.12
N LYS A 12 1.81 10.17 -10.02
CA LYS A 12 2.61 9.21 -10.81
C LYS A 12 3.97 8.87 -10.21
N PHE A 13 4.57 9.78 -9.43
CA PHE A 13 5.87 9.60 -8.80
C PHE A 13 5.98 10.45 -7.54
N SER A 14 6.91 10.09 -6.66
CA SER A 14 7.25 10.87 -5.46
C SER A 14 8.76 10.84 -5.20
N THR A 15 9.21 11.50 -4.13
CA THR A 15 10.60 11.50 -3.66
C THR A 15 10.66 11.07 -2.19
N ILE A 16 11.80 10.52 -1.76
CA ILE A 16 11.98 10.06 -0.37
C ILE A 16 11.80 11.22 0.61
N GLU A 17 12.36 12.38 0.30
CA GLU A 17 12.21 13.59 1.11
C GLU A 17 10.74 14.01 1.21
N ASN A 18 10.00 14.02 0.09
CA ASN A 18 8.59 14.36 0.09
C ASN A 18 7.75 13.40 0.94
N GLU A 19 7.99 12.10 0.87
CA GLU A 19 7.29 11.14 1.73
C GLU A 19 7.63 11.31 3.20
N LYS A 20 8.91 11.52 3.52
CA LYS A 20 9.34 11.73 4.90
C LYS A 20 8.64 12.93 5.53
N ASN A 21 8.48 14.02 4.78
CA ASN A 21 7.92 15.27 5.29
C ASN A 21 6.40 15.34 5.21
N ASN A 22 5.78 14.68 4.22
CA ASN A 22 4.36 14.89 3.89
C ASN A 22 3.49 13.64 3.98
N ASN A 23 4.05 12.44 4.21
CA ASN A 23 3.22 11.24 4.36
C ASN A 23 2.51 11.26 5.71
N PRO A 24 1.17 11.37 5.75
CA PRO A 24 0.42 11.56 7.00
C PRO A 24 0.53 10.37 7.94
N ARG A 25 0.83 9.17 7.42
CA ARG A 25 1.00 7.96 8.24
C ARG A 25 2.41 7.85 8.81
N LEU A 26 3.37 8.62 8.30
CA LEU A 26 4.77 8.61 8.79
C LEU A 26 5.06 9.78 9.75
N GLN A 27 4.11 10.69 9.96
CA GLN A 27 4.23 11.79 10.93
C GLN A 27 3.91 11.32 12.35
N VAL A 28 4.64 10.30 12.82
CA VAL A 28 4.46 9.66 14.12
C VAL A 28 5.75 9.67 14.93
N SER A 29 5.62 9.58 16.26
CA SER A 29 6.74 9.61 17.18
C SER A 29 7.32 8.23 17.47
N SER A 30 6.59 7.15 17.17
CA SER A 30 7.03 5.77 17.40
C SER A 30 6.46 4.78 16.39
N LYS A 31 7.03 3.56 16.37
CA LYS A 31 6.51 2.45 15.55
C LYS A 31 5.19 1.91 16.09
N GLU A 32 4.95 2.04 17.39
CA GLU A 32 3.71 1.64 18.05
C GLU A 32 2.55 2.52 17.62
N GLU A 33 2.77 3.84 17.56
CA GLU A 33 1.77 4.81 17.09
C GLU A 33 1.42 4.55 15.61
N TYR A 34 2.42 4.25 14.78
CA TYR A 34 2.17 3.80 13.41
C TYR A 34 1.28 2.55 13.35
N ALA A 35 1.60 1.54 14.15
CA ALA A 35 0.84 0.29 14.17
C ALA A 35 -0.61 0.52 14.63
N GLU A 36 -0.82 1.39 15.63
CA GLU A 36 -2.15 1.77 16.10
C GLU A 36 -2.97 2.46 15.00
N ILE A 37 -2.38 3.43 14.29
CA ILE A 37 -3.04 4.09 13.14
C ILE A 37 -3.44 3.04 12.10
N MET A 38 -2.54 2.12 11.75
CA MET A 38 -2.78 1.11 10.71
C MET A 38 -3.85 0.09 11.13
N ASN A 39 -3.87 -0.32 12.40
CA ASN A 39 -4.87 -1.26 12.94
C ASN A 39 -6.27 -0.65 13.03
N ASN A 40 -6.36 0.67 13.21
CA ASN A 40 -7.63 1.39 13.31
C ASN A 40 -8.23 1.78 11.94
N LEU A 41 -7.60 1.40 10.82
CA LEU A 41 -8.15 1.66 9.49
C LEU A 41 -9.35 0.75 9.22
N ASN A 42 -10.53 1.35 9.06
CA ASN A 42 -11.74 0.64 8.65
C ASN A 42 -11.75 0.38 7.13
N LEU A 43 -11.03 -0.65 6.69
CA LEU A 43 -10.90 -1.03 5.28
C LEU A 43 -11.80 -2.22 4.95
N ALA A 44 -12.40 -2.19 3.77
CA ALA A 44 -13.12 -3.35 3.25
C ALA A 44 -12.15 -4.49 2.90
N ASN A 45 -12.66 -5.72 2.94
CA ASN A 45 -11.90 -6.88 2.48
C ASN A 45 -11.44 -6.69 1.02
N PRO A 46 -10.16 -6.97 0.69
CA PRO A 46 -9.65 -6.71 -0.65
C PRO A 46 -10.34 -7.58 -1.70
N LYS A 47 -10.90 -6.93 -2.74
CA LYS A 47 -11.85 -7.53 -3.69
C LYS A 47 -11.35 -8.78 -4.43
N MET A 48 -10.04 -8.93 -4.63
CA MET A 48 -9.45 -10.03 -5.42
C MET A 48 -8.48 -10.88 -4.60
N MET A 49 -8.43 -10.74 -3.26
CA MET A 49 -7.41 -11.39 -2.44
C MET A 49 -7.42 -12.92 -2.61
N ASP A 50 -8.61 -13.52 -2.57
CA ASP A 50 -8.80 -14.97 -2.63
C ASP A 50 -8.41 -15.59 -3.98
N ILE A 51 -8.30 -14.77 -5.02
CA ILE A 51 -7.94 -15.18 -6.39
C ILE A 51 -6.48 -14.83 -6.68
N ALA A 52 -6.10 -13.57 -6.42
CA ALA A 52 -4.79 -13.05 -6.79
C ALA A 52 -3.66 -13.63 -5.92
N VAL A 53 -3.89 -13.88 -4.63
CA VAL A 53 -2.83 -14.43 -3.76
C VAL A 53 -2.41 -15.84 -4.20
N PRO A 54 -3.33 -16.81 -4.39
CA PRO A 54 -2.95 -18.13 -4.90
C PRO A 54 -2.31 -18.09 -6.29
N ALA A 55 -2.75 -17.19 -7.18
CA ALA A 55 -2.20 -17.00 -8.51
C ALA A 55 -0.73 -16.55 -8.47
N ASN A 56 -0.48 -15.47 -7.72
CA ASN A 56 0.83 -14.83 -7.62
C ASN A 56 1.87 -15.77 -7.03
N VAL A 57 1.50 -16.60 -6.04
CA VAL A 57 2.40 -17.62 -5.45
C VAL A 57 2.83 -18.66 -6.48
N LYS A 58 1.97 -18.98 -7.46
CA LYS A 58 2.27 -19.91 -8.56
C LYS A 58 2.98 -19.22 -9.74
N GLY A 59 3.22 -17.91 -9.67
CA GLY A 59 3.74 -17.12 -10.79
C GLY A 59 2.75 -16.98 -11.95
N LEU A 60 1.46 -17.17 -11.68
CA LEU A 60 0.38 -16.99 -12.66
C LEU A 60 -0.15 -15.56 -12.59
N THR A 61 -0.48 -15.02 -13.74
CA THR A 61 -1.11 -13.71 -13.91
C THR A 61 -2.61 -13.89 -14.18
N LEU A 62 -3.40 -12.82 -14.05
CA LEU A 62 -4.87 -12.88 -14.21
C LEU A 62 -5.33 -13.43 -15.57
N ASP A 63 -4.55 -13.20 -16.63
CA ASP A 63 -4.75 -13.73 -17.98
C ASP A 63 -4.41 -15.23 -18.11
N ARG A 64 -3.77 -15.81 -17.10
CA ARG A 64 -3.32 -17.21 -17.04
C ARG A 64 -3.98 -17.99 -15.89
N LEU A 65 -5.08 -17.45 -15.35
CA LEU A 65 -5.92 -18.07 -14.32
C LEU A 65 -7.07 -18.87 -14.91
#